data_AF-A0A081C8X0-F1
#
_entry.id   AF-A0A081C8X0-F1
#
_cell.length_a   1.000
_cell.length_b   1.000
_cell.length_c   1.000
_cell.angle_alpha   90.00
_cell.angle_beta   90.00
_cell.angle_gamma   90.00
#
_symmetry.space_group_name_H-M   'P 1'
#
loop_
_entity.id
_entity.type
_entity.pdbx_description
1 polymer ?
#
loop_
_entity_poly.entity_id
_entity_poly.type
_entity_poly.pdbx_seq_one_letter_code
_entity_poly.pdbx_strand_id
1 'polypeptide(L)'
;MRGHSSLLLGYGSKKRPVHVVCSPKEDYLAIITVYLPHADQWEEDFRTRRKIMKCLYCQGRMERGTAPFRVDRKGYHFTWDALPAWVCTQCGEVYFEETEIETIQGVIRLIERKTRKLPQRRELVVA
;
A
#
# COMPACT_ATOMS: atom_id res chain seq x y z
N MET A 1 31.91 -11.74 4.81
CA MET A 1 31.27 -10.82 5.77
C MET A 1 30.78 -9.59 5.03
N ARG A 2 29.51 -9.19 5.17
CA ARG A 2 29.04 -7.88 4.69
C ARG A 2 29.48 -6.83 5.70
N GLY A 3 30.32 -5.89 5.30
CA GLY A 3 30.73 -4.79 6.18
C GLY A 3 29.55 -3.93 6.60
N HIS A 4 29.58 -3.39 7.82
CA HIS A 4 28.55 -2.48 8.30
C HIS A 4 28.57 -1.19 7.46
N SER A 5 27.36 -0.70 7.13
CA SER A 5 27.17 0.63 6.55
C SER A 5 26.21 1.40 7.44
N SER A 6 26.42 2.72 7.52
CA SER A 6 25.59 3.64 8.31
C SER A 6 25.20 4.83 7.43
N LEU A 7 24.02 5.38 7.71
CA LEU A 7 23.55 6.63 7.13
C LEU A 7 23.77 7.75 8.14
N LEU A 8 24.54 8.76 7.75
CA LEU A 8 24.76 9.98 8.54
C LEU A 8 23.97 11.14 7.92
N LEU A 9 23.34 11.93 8.78
CA LEU A 9 22.70 13.20 8.41
C LEU A 9 23.61 14.36 8.84
N GLY A 10 24.05 15.14 7.87
CA GLY A 10 24.76 16.40 8.08
C GLY A 10 24.00 17.58 7.47
N TYR A 11 24.47 18.79 7.77
CA TYR A 11 23.92 20.02 7.21
C TYR A 11 25.03 20.85 6.57
N GLY A 12 24.85 21.19 5.29
CA GLY A 12 25.74 22.09 4.56
C GLY A 12 25.46 23.55 4.86
N SER A 13 26.07 24.44 4.07
CA SER A 13 25.80 25.87 4.13
C SER A 13 24.30 26.16 3.98
N LYS A 14 23.81 27.17 4.72
CA LYS A 14 22.38 27.54 4.80
C LYS A 14 21.46 26.43 5.34
N LYS A 15 21.95 25.53 6.21
CA LYS A 15 21.16 24.43 6.82
C LYS A 15 20.57 23.44 5.81
N ARG A 16 21.20 23.28 4.63
CA ARG A 16 20.75 22.29 3.63
C ARG A 16 21.07 20.87 4.12
N PRO A 17 20.09 19.95 4.22
CA PRO A 17 20.33 18.59 4.68
C PRO A 17 21.14 17.80 3.64
N VAL A 18 22.05 16.96 4.12
CA VAL A 18 22.90 16.10 3.30
C VAL A 18 22.96 14.72 3.95
N HIS A 19 22.68 13.69 3.16
CA HIS A 19 22.83 12.30 3.55
C HIS A 19 24.14 11.74 3.05
N VAL A 20 24.89 11.13 3.94
CA VAL A 20 26.16 10.46 3.66
C VAL A 20 26.02 9.00 4.06
N VAL A 21 26.12 8.09 3.10
CA VAL A 21 26.24 6.66 3.38
C VAL A 21 27.72 6.35 3.49
N CYS A 22 28.13 5.79 4.62
CA CYS A 22 29.52 5.45 4.89
C CYS A 22 29.67 4.03 5.42
N SER A 23 30.86 3.45 5.23
CA SER A 23 31.29 2.22 5.86
C SER A 23 32.48 2.53 6.77
N PRO A 24 32.35 2.40 8.10
CA PRO A 24 33.48 2.58 9.01
C PRO A 24 34.51 1.47 8.78
N LYS A 25 35.79 1.85 8.69
CA LYS A 25 36.96 0.98 8.69
C LYS A 25 37.81 1.31 9.91
N GLU A 26 38.82 0.49 10.18
CA GLU A 26 39.71 0.68 11.34
C GLU A 26 40.40 2.05 11.28
N ASP A 27 40.95 2.43 10.11
CA ASP A 27 41.77 3.64 9.98
C ASP A 27 41.07 4.81 9.27
N TYR A 28 39.90 4.58 8.67
CA TYR A 28 39.21 5.60 7.88
C TYR A 28 37.71 5.36 7.78
N LEU A 29 36.99 6.42 7.38
CA LEU A 29 35.57 6.35 7.05
C LEU A 29 35.40 6.34 5.53
N ALA A 30 35.03 5.20 4.95
CA ALA A 30 34.77 5.11 3.52
C ALA A 30 33.41 5.76 3.20
N ILE A 31 33.40 6.84 2.42
CA ILE A 31 32.16 7.43 1.90
C ILE A 31 31.73 6.62 0.67
N ILE A 32 30.56 5.99 0.74
CA ILE A 32 29.99 5.21 -0.36
C ILE A 32 29.23 6.14 -1.31
N THR A 33 28.37 7.00 -0.76
CA THR A 33 27.61 7.97 -1.55
C THR A 33 27.18 9.16 -0.69
N VAL A 34 27.04 10.31 -1.33
CA VAL A 34 26.51 11.55 -0.74
C VAL A 34 25.37 12.04 -1.61
N TYR A 35 24.22 12.30 -1.01
CA TYR A 35 23.05 12.79 -1.73
C TYR A 35 22.23 13.75 -0.88
N LEU A 36 21.35 14.49 -1.54
CA LEU A 36 20.37 15.35 -0.87
C LEU A 36 19.09 14.53 -0.67
N PRO A 37 18.58 14.42 0.57
CA PRO A 37 17.30 13.78 0.78
C PRO A 37 16.19 14.61 0.14
N HIS A 38 15.36 13.99 -0.70
CA HIS A 38 14.14 14.63 -1.17
C HIS A 38 13.06 14.63 -0.07
N ALA A 39 12.35 15.74 0.10
CA ALA A 39 11.36 15.91 1.16
C ALA A 39 10.10 15.02 1.00
N ASP A 40 9.84 14.50 -0.19
CA ASP A 40 8.76 13.55 -0.47
C ASP A 40 9.03 12.15 0.12
N GLN A 41 10.30 11.87 0.43
CA GLN A 41 10.81 10.57 0.82
C GLN A 41 11.14 10.46 2.31
N TRP A 42 11.24 11.58 3.01
CA TRP A 42 11.67 11.69 4.40
C TRP A 42 10.75 12.62 5.19
N GLU A 43 10.55 12.33 6.47
CA GLU A 43 9.88 13.26 7.38
C GLU A 43 10.67 14.56 7.51
N GLU A 44 10.09 15.57 8.16
CA GLU A 44 10.72 16.90 8.31
C GLU A 44 12.09 16.84 9.04
N ASP A 45 12.34 15.78 9.80
CA ASP A 45 13.60 15.51 10.50
C ASP A 45 14.73 15.04 9.57
N PHE A 46 14.41 14.66 8.32
CA PHE A 46 15.27 13.97 7.35
C PHE A 46 15.90 12.66 7.86
N ARG A 47 15.50 12.13 9.00
CA ARG A 47 16.03 10.88 9.59
C ARG A 47 15.07 9.71 9.39
N THR A 48 13.78 10.00 9.30
CA THR A 48 12.72 8.99 9.24
C THR A 48 12.21 8.87 7.81
N ARG A 49 12.27 7.66 7.23
CA ARG A 49 11.69 7.41 5.90
C ARG A 49 10.18 7.53 5.97
N ARG A 50 9.60 8.33 5.08
CA ARG A 50 8.14 8.36 4.90
C ARG A 50 7.66 6.97 4.50
N LYS A 51 6.64 6.46 5.20
CA LYS A 51 5.96 5.23 4.79
C LYS A 51 5.06 5.56 3.59
N ILE A 52 5.58 5.29 2.40
CA ILE A 52 4.81 5.38 1.17
C ILE A 52 4.22 4.01 0.91
N MET A 53 2.89 3.94 0.80
CA MET A 53 2.24 2.71 0.36
C MET A 53 2.64 2.45 -1.09
N LYS A 54 3.23 1.28 -1.34
CA LYS A 54 3.67 0.85 -2.66
C LYS A 54 2.80 -0.29 -3.15
N CYS A 55 2.52 -0.27 -4.44
CA CYS A 55 1.86 -1.38 -5.10
C CYS A 55 2.75 -2.63 -5.03
N LEU A 56 2.21 -3.74 -4.53
CA LEU A 56 2.95 -5.00 -4.43
C LEU A 56 3.23 -5.60 -5.82
N TYR A 57 2.40 -5.26 -6.80
CA TYR A 57 2.53 -5.74 -8.18
C TYR A 57 3.63 -4.98 -8.95
N CYS A 58 3.56 -3.64 -9.04
CA CYS A 58 4.46 -2.85 -9.88
C CYS A 58 5.46 -1.95 -9.12
N GLN A 59 5.43 -1.94 -7.79
CA GLN A 59 6.23 -1.02 -6.94
C GLN A 59 5.92 0.48 -7.11
N GLY A 60 4.89 0.82 -7.89
CA GLY A 60 4.40 2.18 -8.07
C GLY A 60 3.77 2.78 -6.80
N ARG A 61 3.66 4.12 -6.77
CA ARG A 61 3.05 4.87 -5.66
C ARG A 61 1.55 4.59 -5.60
N MET A 62 1.04 4.36 -4.39
CA MET A 62 -0.39 4.27 -4.13
C MET A 62 -0.91 5.56 -3.49
N GLU A 63 -2.14 5.91 -3.84
CA GLU A 63 -2.84 7.08 -3.30
C GLU A 63 -4.21 6.67 -2.77
N ARG A 64 -4.73 7.46 -1.82
CA ARG A 64 -6.08 7.25 -1.30
C ARG A 64 -7.09 7.66 -2.36
N GLY A 65 -8.05 6.78 -2.62
CA GLY A 65 -9.17 7.02 -3.50
C GLY A 65 -10.33 6.11 -3.15
N THR A 66 -11.18 5.84 -4.14
CA THR A 66 -12.23 4.85 -4.02
C THR A 66 -12.16 3.86 -5.18
N ALA A 67 -12.67 2.66 -4.95
CA ALA A 67 -12.74 1.64 -5.97
C ALA A 67 -14.03 0.82 -5.83
N PRO A 68 -14.54 0.27 -6.95
CA PRO A 68 -15.69 -0.62 -6.91
C PRO A 68 -15.29 -1.98 -6.35
N PHE A 69 -16.19 -2.60 -5.58
CA PHE A 69 -16.10 -3.99 -5.15
C PHE A 69 -17.30 -4.77 -5.67
N ARG A 70 -17.05 -5.80 -6.47
CA ARG A 70 -18.10 -6.69 -6.98
C ARG A 70 -17.89 -8.10 -6.46
N VAL A 71 -18.97 -8.72 -6.00
CA VAL A 71 -18.99 -10.13 -5.64
C VAL A 71 -20.24 -10.80 -6.22
N ASP A 72 -20.02 -11.92 -6.87
CA ASP A 72 -21.06 -12.76 -7.45
C ASP A 72 -21.11 -14.06 -6.64
N ARG A 73 -22.19 -14.25 -5.88
CA ARG A 73 -22.32 -15.40 -4.97
C ARG A 73 -23.76 -15.88 -4.90
N LYS A 74 -23.94 -17.20 -4.88
CA LYS A 74 -25.24 -17.87 -4.59
C LYS A 74 -26.43 -17.29 -5.37
N GLY A 75 -26.19 -16.86 -6.62
CA GLY A 75 -27.21 -16.29 -7.51
C GLY A 75 -27.55 -14.82 -7.27
N TYR A 76 -26.78 -14.07 -6.48
CA TYR A 76 -26.90 -12.61 -6.38
C TYR A 76 -25.60 -11.91 -6.76
N HIS A 77 -25.76 -10.73 -7.36
CA HIS A 77 -24.69 -9.80 -7.70
C HIS A 77 -24.71 -8.65 -6.69
N PHE A 78 -23.65 -8.54 -5.90
CA PHE A 78 -23.49 -7.43 -4.97
C PHE A 78 -22.37 -6.53 -5.50
N THR A 79 -22.70 -5.28 -5.78
CA THR A 79 -21.74 -4.27 -6.23
C THR A 79 -21.77 -3.11 -5.25
N TRP A 80 -20.58 -2.65 -4.87
CA TRP A 80 -20.37 -1.44 -4.10
C TRP A 80 -19.54 -0.50 -4.98
N ASP A 81 -20.08 0.67 -5.31
CA ASP A 81 -19.50 1.49 -6.38
C ASP A 81 -18.23 2.23 -5.94
N ALA A 82 -18.18 2.66 -4.68
CA ALA A 82 -17.10 3.49 -4.15
C ALA A 82 -16.75 3.11 -2.71
N LEU A 83 -15.86 2.14 -2.55
CA LEU A 83 -15.26 1.82 -1.26
C LEU A 83 -13.89 2.51 -1.11
N PRO A 84 -13.55 3.05 0.07
CA PRO A 84 -12.22 3.59 0.34
C PRO A 84 -11.14 2.56 0.02
N ALA A 85 -10.12 2.98 -0.73
CA ALA A 85 -9.04 2.09 -1.13
C ALA A 85 -7.74 2.86 -1.38
N TRP A 86 -6.64 2.12 -1.37
CA TRP A 86 -5.40 2.51 -2.01
C TRP A 86 -5.47 2.15 -3.50
N VAL A 87 -5.25 3.13 -4.37
CA VAL A 87 -5.22 2.93 -5.83
C VAL A 87 -3.82 3.24 -6.35
N CYS A 88 -3.25 2.31 -7.10
CA CYS A 88 -1.94 2.52 -7.72
C CYS A 88 -2.05 3.51 -8.88
N THR A 89 -1.24 4.56 -8.81
CA THR A 89 -1.16 5.62 -9.84
C THR A 89 -0.56 5.15 -11.17
N GLN A 90 0.10 3.98 -11.19
CA GLN A 90 0.77 3.46 -12.39
C GLN A 90 -0.02 2.34 -13.08
N CYS A 91 -0.45 1.32 -12.33
CA CYS A 91 -1.11 0.15 -12.90
C CYS A 91 -2.60 0.04 -12.56
N GLY A 92 -3.14 0.91 -11.71
CA GLY A 92 -4.56 0.89 -11.32
C GLY A 92 -4.94 -0.17 -10.29
N GLU A 93 -3.97 -0.91 -9.74
CA GLU A 93 -4.23 -1.93 -8.71
C GLU A 93 -4.87 -1.32 -7.46
N VAL A 94 -5.80 -2.05 -6.85
CA VAL A 94 -6.64 -1.58 -5.74
C VAL A 94 -6.42 -2.43 -4.49
N TYR A 95 -6.09 -1.81 -3.36
CA TYR A 95 -6.04 -2.47 -2.04
C TYR A 95 -7.00 -1.81 -1.05
N PHE A 96 -7.86 -2.62 -0.44
CA PHE A 96 -8.74 -2.21 0.65
C PHE A 96 -8.06 -2.41 2.00
N GLU A 97 -8.37 -1.59 2.99
CA GLU A 97 -7.85 -1.81 4.34
C GLU A 97 -8.71 -2.82 5.10
N GLU A 98 -8.19 -3.26 6.24
CA GLU A 98 -8.83 -4.24 7.10
C GLU A 98 -10.25 -3.81 7.48
N THR A 99 -10.45 -2.52 7.80
CA THR A 99 -11.77 -1.94 8.13
C THR A 99 -12.81 -2.10 7.02
N GLU A 100 -12.42 -1.84 5.77
CA GLU A 100 -13.32 -2.04 4.63
C GLU A 100 -13.60 -3.53 4.41
N ILE A 101 -12.57 -4.38 4.49
CA ILE A 101 -12.74 -5.83 4.31
C ILE A 101 -13.66 -6.44 5.37
N GLU A 102 -13.51 -6.06 6.64
CA GLU A 102 -14.39 -6.52 7.72
C GLU A 102 -15.84 -6.13 7.47
N THR A 103 -16.07 -4.90 7.01
CA THR A 103 -17.40 -4.38 6.66
C THR A 103 -18.01 -5.17 5.50
N ILE A 104 -17.26 -5.36 4.40
CA ILE A 104 -17.68 -6.15 3.24
C ILE A 104 -18.08 -7.57 3.68
N GLN A 105 -17.21 -8.24 4.43
CA GLN A 105 -17.47 -9.59 4.93
C GLN A 105 -18.67 -9.65 5.88
N GLY A 106 -18.89 -8.62 6.69
CA GLY A 106 -20.06 -8.48 7.56
C GLY A 106 -21.37 -8.42 6.75
N VAL A 107 -21.42 -7.56 5.73
CA VAL A 107 -22.58 -7.39 4.85
C VAL A 107 -22.89 -8.69 4.10
N ILE A 108 -21.88 -9.33 3.50
CA ILE A 108 -22.07 -10.61 2.79
C ILE A 108 -22.67 -11.66 3.74
N ARG A 109 -22.14 -11.80 4.95
CA ARG A 109 -22.67 -12.75 5.95
C ARG A 109 -24.13 -12.45 6.33
N LEU A 110 -24.51 -11.18 6.40
CA LEU A 110 -25.89 -10.78 6.69
C LEU A 110 -26.84 -11.18 5.54
N ILE A 111 -26.46 -10.87 4.31
CA ILE A 111 -27.22 -11.22 3.11
C ILE A 111 -27.40 -12.73 3.03
N GLU A 112 -26.30 -13.50 3.08
CA GLU A 112 -26.35 -14.97 2.99
C GLU A 112 -27.26 -15.60 4.06
N ARG A 113 -27.25 -15.06 5.28
CA ARG A 113 -28.11 -15.56 6.36
C ARG A 113 -29.59 -15.36 6.05
N LYS A 114 -29.97 -14.22 5.46
CA LYS A 114 -31.35 -13.88 5.09
C LYS A 114 -31.79 -14.63 3.84
N THR A 115 -30.92 -14.73 2.83
CA THR A 115 -31.27 -15.32 1.53
C THR A 115 -31.30 -16.84 1.52
N ARG A 116 -30.71 -17.51 2.53
CA ARG A 116 -30.78 -18.98 2.69
C ARG A 116 -32.21 -19.55 2.73
N LYS A 117 -33.22 -18.75 3.08
CA LYS A 117 -34.63 -19.17 3.11
C LYS A 117 -35.31 -19.09 1.74
N LEU A 118 -34.66 -18.48 0.74
CA LEU A 118 -35.23 -18.35 -0.60
C LEU A 118 -34.98 -19.66 -1.38
N PRO A 119 -36.02 -20.24 -2.01
CA PRO A 119 -35.84 -21.41 -2.87
C PRO A 119 -34.97 -21.02 -4.07
N GLN A 120 -33.79 -21.64 -4.21
CA GLN A 120 -32.99 -21.51 -5.42
C GLN A 120 -33.68 -22.29 -6.54
N ARG A 121 -34.36 -21.59 -7.45
CA ARG A 121 -34.77 -22.20 -8.72
C ARG A 121 -33.49 -22.48 -9.51
N ARG A 122 -33.17 -23.76 -9.68
CA ARG A 122 -32.21 -24.19 -10.71
C ARG A 122 -32.78 -23.74 -12.05
N GLU A 123 -32.01 -22.98 -12.81
CA GLU A 123 -32.35 -22.71 -14.20
C GLU A 123 -32.62 -24.05 -14.89
N LEU A 124 -33.81 -24.18 -15.46
CA LEU A 124 -34.15 -25.25 -16.38
C LEU A 124 -33.20 -25.09 -17.56
N VAL A 125 -32.18 -25.93 -17.63
CA VAL A 125 -31.47 -26.20 -18.87
C VAL A 125 -32.50 -26.85 -19.77
N VAL A 126 -33.09 -26.06 -20.67
CA VAL A 126 -33.92 -26.57 -21.75
C VAL A 126 -32.98 -27.32 -22.68
N ALA A 127 -33.19 -28.63 -22.77
CA ALA A 127 -32.43 -29.56 -23.59
C ALA A 127 -32.61 -29.28 -25.09
#